data_AF-A0A7J9QPP8-F1
#
_entry.id   AF-A0A7J9QPP8-F1
#
_cell.length_a   1.000
_cell.length_b   1.000
_cell.length_c   1.000
_cell.angle_alpha   90.00
_cell.angle_beta   90.00
_cell.angle_gamma   90.00
#
_symmetry.space_group_name_H-M   'P 1'
#
loop_
_entity.id
_entity.type
_entity.pdbx_description
1 polymer ?
#
loop_
_entity_poly.entity_id
_entity_poly.type
_entity_poly.pdbx_seq_one_letter_code
_entity_poly.pdbx_strand_id
1 'polypeptide(L)'
;FSHDKLGKRVTVQFKSGYPNFEVKPITKEEAPVYWGYTLKERSNLFSLIKEWKGLTIVTSRKGKTATKEQVTGYTNSGKPVLVVFGSPEQGVHQIIGGKMSNLQNSKTLNFFPNQATETVRLEEALLGTLSIINAYTTG
;
A
#
# COMPACT_ATOMS: atom_id res chain seq x y z
N PHE A 1 8.95 18.14 29.07
CA PHE A 1 8.84 16.71 28.71
C PHE A 1 7.37 16.41 28.45
N SER A 2 7.02 15.83 27.31
CA SER A 2 5.62 15.53 26.97
C SER A 2 5.01 14.55 27.97
N HIS A 3 3.70 14.68 28.24
CA HIS A 3 2.91 13.79 29.10
C HIS A 3 2.69 12.39 28.48
N ASP A 4 3.66 11.87 27.73
CA ASP A 4 3.54 10.56 27.10
C ASP A 4 3.74 9.43 28.12
N LYS A 5 2.95 8.36 27.98
CA LYS A 5 3.09 7.16 28.83
C LYS A 5 4.49 6.55 28.67
N LEU A 6 5.08 6.16 29.80
CA LEU A 6 6.28 5.32 29.84
C LEU A 6 6.12 4.07 28.97
N GLY A 7 7.15 3.74 28.20
CA GLY A 7 7.17 2.61 27.26
C GLY A 7 6.62 2.91 25.86
N LYS A 8 6.09 4.11 25.61
CA LYS A 8 5.63 4.51 24.26
C LYS A 8 6.83 4.85 23.36
N ARG A 9 6.88 4.25 22.17
CA ARG A 9 7.80 4.67 21.10
C ARG A 9 7.38 6.04 20.57
N VAL A 10 8.31 6.99 20.53
CA VAL A 10 8.13 8.34 19.97
C VAL A 10 9.14 8.60 18.86
N THR A 11 8.78 9.45 17.90
CA THR A 11 9.72 10.01 16.91
C THR A 11 10.13 11.40 17.38
N VAL A 12 11.43 11.67 17.35
CA VAL A 12 11.97 12.98 17.75
C VAL A 12 12.96 13.48 16.71
N GLN A 13 13.07 14.81 16.60
CA GLN A 13 14.07 15.50 15.80
C GLN A 13 15.03 16.22 16.75
N PHE A 14 16.34 16.00 16.58
CA PHE A 14 17.36 16.76 17.28
C PHE A 14 17.36 18.23 16.83
N LYS A 15 17.43 19.13 17.82
CA LYS A 15 17.57 20.58 17.64
C LYS A 15 18.98 21.05 17.92
N SER A 16 19.69 20.38 18.83
CA SER A 16 21.10 20.63 19.12
C SER A 16 21.87 19.32 19.28
N GLY A 17 23.19 19.38 19.04
CA GLY A 17 24.11 18.27 19.25
C GLY A 17 24.68 18.23 20.67
N TYR A 18 25.76 17.48 20.85
CA TYR A 18 26.49 17.41 22.11
C TYR A 18 26.93 18.82 22.59
N PRO A 19 26.91 19.12 23.90
CA PRO A 19 26.49 18.24 25.00
C PRO A 19 24.99 18.27 25.33
N ASN A 20 24.23 19.21 24.77
CA ASN A 20 22.89 19.54 25.28
C ASN A 20 21.75 18.70 24.68
N PHE A 21 21.95 18.09 23.49
CA PHE A 21 21.03 17.16 22.82
C PHE A 21 19.54 17.49 22.97
N GLU A 22 19.15 18.72 22.64
CA GLU A 22 17.75 19.12 22.68
C GLU A 22 16.98 18.42 21.56
N VAL A 23 15.76 17.97 21.86
CA VAL A 23 14.90 17.26 20.91
C VAL A 23 13.49 17.83 20.89
N LYS A 24 12.85 17.78 19.72
CA LYS A 24 11.43 18.08 19.53
C LYS A 24 10.70 16.79 19.12
N PRO A 25 9.62 16.39 19.81
CA PRO A 25 8.73 15.34 19.29
C PRO A 25 8.14 15.74 17.94
N ILE A 26 8.10 14.80 17.01
CA ILE A 26 7.49 14.98 15.68
C ILE A 26 6.61 13.78 15.33
N THR A 27 5.69 13.96 14.38
CA THR A 27 4.93 12.86 13.79
C THR A 27 5.75 12.13 12.72
N LYS A 28 5.21 11.01 12.20
CA LYS A 28 5.86 10.30 11.09
C LYS A 28 5.82 11.12 9.78
N GLU A 29 4.78 11.92 9.62
CA GLU A 29 4.53 12.76 8.44
C GLU A 29 5.44 14.00 8.41
N GLU A 30 5.88 14.46 9.59
CA GLU A 30 6.88 15.54 9.72
C GLU A 30 8.32 15.07 9.44
N ALA A 31 8.57 13.76 9.36
CA ALA A 31 9.89 13.23 9.07
C ALA A 31 10.29 13.54 7.60
N PRO A 32 11.52 13.99 7.33
CA PRO A 32 11.94 14.41 5.99
C PRO A 32 12.12 13.25 5.00
N VAL A 33 12.10 12.01 5.50
CA VAL A 33 12.32 10.78 4.73
C VAL A 33 11.28 9.74 5.12
N TYR A 34 11.14 8.70 4.29
CA TYR A 34 10.27 7.58 4.59
C TYR A 34 10.55 7.00 5.98
N TRP A 35 9.56 7.07 6.88
CA TRP A 35 9.69 6.70 8.29
C TRP A 35 9.03 5.36 8.63
N GLY A 36 9.06 4.45 7.65
CA GLY A 36 8.41 3.14 7.75
C GLY A 36 6.90 3.20 7.54
N TYR A 37 6.24 2.08 7.82
CA TYR A 37 4.80 1.92 7.68
C TYR A 37 4.13 1.68 9.03
N THR A 38 2.80 1.57 9.00
CA THR A 38 1.99 1.18 10.16
C THR A 38 1.23 -0.08 9.81
N LEU A 39 1.38 -1.12 10.61
CA LEU A 39 0.60 -2.35 10.46
C LEU A 39 -0.81 -2.13 11.03
N LYS A 40 -1.82 -2.56 10.28
CA LYS A 40 -3.22 -2.50 10.69
C LYS A 40 -3.88 -3.82 10.33
N GLU A 41 -4.46 -4.48 11.33
CA GLU A 41 -5.27 -5.67 11.11
C GLU A 41 -6.72 -5.30 10.83
N ARG A 42 -7.37 -6.07 9.97
CA ARG A 42 -8.78 -5.91 9.57
C ARG A 42 -9.40 -7.28 9.46
N SER A 43 -10.62 -7.41 9.98
CA SER A 43 -11.34 -8.68 10.01
C SER A 43 -11.96 -9.07 8.65
N ASN A 44 -12.12 -8.13 7.72
CA ASN A 44 -12.78 -8.41 6.45
C ASN A 44 -12.24 -7.56 5.29
N LEU A 45 -11.80 -8.23 4.22
CA LEU A 45 -11.25 -7.60 3.03
C LEU A 45 -12.29 -6.80 2.24
N PHE A 46 -13.51 -7.31 2.11
CA PHE A 46 -14.59 -6.63 1.38
C PHE A 46 -14.94 -5.29 2.02
N SER A 47 -15.13 -5.26 3.35
CA SER A 47 -15.39 -4.03 4.09
C SER A 47 -14.24 -3.03 3.96
N LEU A 48 -12.99 -3.50 4.08
CA LEU A 48 -11.81 -2.65 3.90
C LEU A 48 -11.79 -1.95 2.53
N ILE A 49 -12.04 -2.69 1.44
CA ILE A 49 -12.06 -2.10 0.10
C ILE A 49 -13.25 -1.15 -0.06
N LYS A 50 -14.42 -1.51 0.46
CA LYS A 50 -15.64 -0.70 0.37
C LYS A 50 -15.51 0.64 1.10
N GLU A 51 -14.84 0.66 2.25
CA GLU A 51 -14.66 1.84 3.10
C GLU A 51 -13.47 2.71 2.67
N TRP A 52 -12.60 2.21 1.79
CA TRP A 52 -11.45 2.97 1.31
C TRP A 52 -11.88 4.21 0.53
N LYS A 53 -11.51 5.39 1.03
CA LYS A 53 -11.90 6.69 0.44
C LYS A 53 -11.10 7.06 -0.82
N GLY A 54 -10.09 6.28 -1.17
CA GLY A 54 -9.22 6.53 -2.31
C GLY A 54 -9.47 5.58 -3.48
N LEU A 55 -8.45 5.40 -4.31
CA LEU A 55 -8.48 4.47 -5.42
C LEU A 55 -8.02 3.08 -4.98
N THR A 56 -8.63 2.02 -5.51
CA THR A 56 -8.21 0.65 -5.23
C THR A 56 -7.74 -0.07 -6.49
N ILE A 57 -6.57 -0.68 -6.41
CA ILE A 57 -6.03 -1.62 -7.39
C ILE A 57 -6.10 -3.02 -6.79
N VAL A 58 -6.89 -3.89 -7.40
CA VAL A 58 -6.92 -5.31 -7.07
C VAL A 58 -6.00 -6.06 -8.02
N THR A 59 -5.01 -6.77 -7.49
CA THR A 59 -4.09 -7.55 -8.31
C THR A 59 -4.69 -8.92 -8.64
N SER A 60 -4.64 -9.32 -9.92
CA SER A 60 -5.11 -10.63 -10.37
C SER A 60 -4.60 -10.95 -11.77
N ARG A 61 -4.24 -12.22 -12.00
CA ARG A 61 -3.90 -12.74 -13.34
C ARG A 61 -5.03 -12.60 -14.35
N LYS A 62 -6.28 -12.61 -13.89
CA LYS A 62 -7.49 -12.43 -14.71
C LYS A 62 -7.82 -10.95 -14.97
N GLY A 63 -7.04 -10.02 -14.43
CA GLY A 63 -7.20 -8.59 -14.62
C GLY A 63 -6.77 -8.14 -16.02
N LYS A 64 -7.07 -6.89 -16.36
CA LYS A 64 -6.50 -6.26 -17.56
C LYS A 64 -5.00 -6.03 -17.32
N THR A 65 -4.18 -6.23 -18.34
CA THR A 65 -2.75 -5.90 -18.26
C THR A 65 -2.56 -4.46 -17.79
N ALA A 66 -1.78 -4.28 -16.72
CA ALA A 66 -1.44 -2.97 -16.20
C ALA A 66 -0.59 -2.21 -17.22
N THR A 67 -1.07 -1.05 -17.68
CA THR A 67 -0.30 -0.17 -18.55
C THR A 67 0.28 1.02 -17.78
N LYS A 68 1.29 1.69 -18.36
CA LYS A 68 1.88 2.89 -17.76
C LYS A 68 0.81 3.95 -17.52
N GLU A 69 -0.05 4.20 -18.50
CA GLU A 69 -1.11 5.22 -18.44
C GLU A 69 -2.14 4.92 -17.34
N GLN A 70 -2.50 3.64 -17.17
CA GLN A 70 -3.41 3.24 -16.10
C GLN A 70 -2.77 3.51 -14.74
N VAL A 71 -1.54 3.06 -14.54
CA VAL A 71 -0.81 3.16 -13.27
C VAL A 71 -0.53 4.62 -12.91
N THR A 72 -0.07 5.44 -13.85
CA THR A 72 0.15 6.88 -13.62
C THR A 72 -1.15 7.60 -13.28
N GLY A 73 -2.28 7.17 -13.84
CA GLY A 73 -3.60 7.67 -13.45
C GLY A 73 -3.92 7.48 -11.96
N TYR A 74 -3.43 6.40 -11.33
CA TYR A 74 -3.58 6.21 -9.87
C TYR A 74 -2.64 7.11 -9.09
N THR A 75 -1.38 7.16 -9.47
CA THR A 75 -0.34 7.86 -8.70
C THR A 75 -0.48 9.39 -8.80
N ASN A 76 -0.94 9.90 -9.95
CA ASN A 76 -1.15 11.33 -10.17
C ASN A 76 -2.51 11.83 -9.65
N SER A 77 -3.37 10.94 -9.15
CA SER A 77 -4.73 11.30 -8.72
C SER A 77 -4.78 12.18 -7.46
N GLY A 78 -3.67 12.26 -6.71
CA GLY A 78 -3.63 12.89 -5.38
C GLY A 78 -4.45 12.16 -4.31
N LYS A 79 -5.13 11.06 -4.66
CA LYS A 79 -5.92 10.25 -3.73
C LYS A 79 -5.07 9.11 -3.16
N PRO A 80 -5.32 8.68 -1.92
CA PRO A 80 -4.69 7.48 -1.38
C PRO A 80 -4.96 6.25 -2.27
N VAL A 81 -3.93 5.46 -2.56
CA VAL A 81 -4.05 4.25 -3.38
C VAL A 81 -3.95 3.02 -2.49
N LEU A 82 -4.94 2.13 -2.57
CA LEU A 82 -4.94 0.82 -1.93
C LEU A 82 -4.57 -0.23 -2.97
N VAL A 83 -3.48 -0.96 -2.76
CA VAL A 83 -3.12 -2.12 -3.59
C VAL A 83 -3.45 -3.39 -2.81
N VAL A 84 -4.27 -4.26 -3.42
CA VAL A 84 -4.79 -5.46 -2.78
C VAL A 84 -4.19 -6.70 -3.43
N PHE A 85 -3.67 -7.59 -2.60
CA PHE A 85 -3.10 -8.88 -2.99
C PHE A 85 -3.96 -10.03 -2.44
N GLY A 86 -3.99 -11.13 -3.18
CA GLY A 86 -4.59 -12.39 -2.70
C GLY A 86 -3.66 -13.11 -1.71
N SER A 87 -4.15 -14.22 -1.15
CA SER A 87 -3.31 -15.16 -0.42
C SER A 87 -2.60 -16.11 -1.41
N PRO A 88 -1.62 -16.91 -0.95
CA PRO A 88 -0.99 -17.94 -1.78
C PRO A 88 -2.00 -18.93 -2.38
N GLU A 89 -3.07 -19.26 -1.64
CA GLU A 89 -4.07 -20.26 -2.01
C GLU A 89 -5.30 -19.65 -2.69
N GLN A 90 -5.59 -18.36 -2.43
CA GLN A 90 -6.81 -17.71 -2.88
C GLN A 90 -6.54 -16.34 -3.50
N GLY A 91 -6.95 -16.18 -4.76
CA GLY A 91 -7.00 -14.86 -5.39
C GLY A 91 -8.03 -13.95 -4.72
N VAL A 92 -7.86 -12.64 -4.85
CA VAL A 92 -8.75 -11.65 -4.20
C VAL A 92 -10.23 -11.95 -4.46
N HIS A 93 -10.61 -12.20 -5.71
CA HIS A 93 -12.00 -12.52 -6.09
C HIS A 93 -12.60 -13.72 -5.32
N GLN A 94 -11.78 -14.72 -4.97
CA GLN A 94 -12.22 -15.87 -4.18
C GLN A 94 -12.43 -15.46 -2.72
N ILE A 95 -11.51 -14.68 -2.14
CA ILE A 95 -11.60 -14.18 -0.76
C ILE A 95 -12.87 -13.33 -0.54
N ILE A 96 -13.22 -12.47 -1.51
CA ILE A 96 -14.43 -11.62 -1.43
C ILE A 96 -15.72 -12.31 -1.91
N GLY A 97 -15.64 -13.58 -2.35
CA GLY A 97 -16.82 -14.42 -2.62
C GLY A 97 -17.77 -13.89 -3.67
N GLY A 98 -17.27 -13.39 -4.81
CA GLY A 98 -18.09 -12.94 -5.94
C GLY A 98 -18.77 -11.58 -5.76
N LYS A 99 -18.52 -10.87 -4.65
CA LYS A 99 -19.04 -9.51 -4.39
C LYS A 99 -18.20 -8.41 -5.06
N MET A 100 -17.30 -8.76 -5.97
CA MET A 100 -16.38 -7.82 -6.62
C MET A 100 -17.10 -6.73 -7.39
N SER A 101 -18.24 -7.06 -8.01
CA SER A 101 -19.10 -6.12 -8.74
C SER A 101 -19.64 -4.98 -7.87
N ASN A 102 -19.68 -5.15 -6.55
CA ASN A 102 -20.15 -4.14 -5.61
C ASN A 102 -19.06 -3.12 -5.23
N LEU A 103 -17.82 -3.27 -5.73
CA LEU A 103 -16.67 -2.44 -5.40
C LEU A 103 -16.38 -1.43 -6.52
N GLN A 104 -17.18 -0.36 -6.58
CA GLN A 104 -17.15 0.63 -7.67
C GLN A 104 -15.81 1.39 -7.81
N ASN A 105 -15.06 1.57 -6.72
CA ASN A 105 -13.78 2.28 -6.69
C ASN A 105 -12.57 1.35 -6.90
N SER A 106 -12.79 0.15 -7.44
CA SER A 106 -11.73 -0.84 -7.68
C SER A 106 -11.57 -1.16 -9.16
N LYS A 107 -10.32 -1.30 -9.60
CA LYS A 107 -10.01 -1.95 -10.88
C LYS A 107 -9.14 -3.16 -10.61
N THR A 108 -9.37 -4.20 -11.41
CA THR A 108 -8.55 -5.42 -11.36
C THR A 108 -7.50 -5.35 -12.45
N LEU A 109 -6.22 -5.35 -12.05
CA LEU A 109 -5.08 -5.27 -12.95
C LEU A 109 -4.17 -6.50 -12.82
N ASN A 110 -3.61 -6.92 -13.96
CA ASN A 110 -2.56 -7.92 -14.04
C ASN A 110 -1.21 -7.23 -14.28
N PHE A 111 -0.32 -7.29 -13.28
CA PHE A 111 1.03 -6.73 -13.35
C PHE A 111 2.06 -7.71 -13.95
N PHE A 112 1.69 -8.97 -14.13
CA PHE A 112 2.56 -10.02 -14.65
C PHE A 112 1.88 -10.72 -15.85
N PRO A 113 1.64 -10.00 -16.96
CA PRO A 113 1.13 -10.62 -18.17
C PRO A 113 2.12 -11.68 -18.66
N ASN A 114 1.61 -12.78 -19.23
CA ASN A 114 2.42 -13.87 -19.76
C ASN A 114 3.39 -14.50 -18.74
N GLN A 115 3.01 -14.52 -17.45
CA GLN A 115 3.77 -15.25 -16.45
C GLN A 115 3.97 -16.71 -16.89
N ALA A 116 5.23 -17.16 -16.93
CA ALA A 116 5.60 -18.51 -17.33
C ALA A 116 5.46 -19.52 -16.18
N THR A 117 4.77 -19.13 -15.09
CA THR A 117 4.53 -19.94 -13.91
C THR A 117 3.04 -20.07 -13.64
N GLU A 118 2.65 -21.16 -12.98
CA GLU A 118 1.25 -21.37 -12.59
C GLU A 118 0.79 -20.35 -11.55
N THR A 119 1.66 -19.96 -10.60
CA THR A 119 1.38 -18.94 -9.60
C THR A 119 2.58 -17.99 -9.47
N VAL A 120 2.30 -16.73 -9.12
CA VAL A 120 3.30 -15.77 -8.64
C VAL A 120 3.08 -15.69 -7.14
N ARG A 121 4.13 -15.92 -6.35
CA ARG A 121 4.00 -15.92 -4.88
C ARG A 121 3.70 -14.51 -4.37
N LEU A 122 3.17 -14.40 -3.15
CA LEU A 122 2.72 -13.11 -2.61
C LEU A 122 3.87 -12.09 -2.54
N GLU A 123 5.03 -12.51 -2.08
CA GLU A 123 6.23 -11.69 -1.95
C GLU A 123 6.75 -11.20 -3.31
N GLU A 124 6.72 -12.05 -4.33
CA GLU A 124 7.10 -11.72 -5.71
C GLU A 124 6.08 -10.74 -6.31
N ALA A 125 4.79 -11.02 -6.11
CA ALA A 125 3.71 -10.18 -6.58
C ALA A 125 3.77 -8.79 -5.93
N LEU A 126 4.01 -8.73 -4.62
CA LEU A 126 4.18 -7.50 -3.85
C LEU A 126 5.35 -6.68 -4.40
N LEU A 127 6.54 -7.26 -4.45
CA LEU A 127 7.75 -6.57 -4.89
C LEU A 127 7.65 -6.14 -6.36
N GLY A 128 7.22 -7.02 -7.26
CA GLY A 128 7.11 -6.70 -8.67
C GLY A 128 6.03 -5.65 -8.97
N THR A 129 4.86 -5.73 -8.33
CA THR A 129 3.80 -4.72 -8.49
C THR A 129 4.27 -3.35 -8.02
N LEU A 130 4.88 -3.26 -6.83
CA LEU A 130 5.37 -1.99 -6.31
C LEU A 130 6.54 -1.44 -7.15
N SER A 131 7.40 -2.30 -7.69
CA SER A 131 8.48 -1.90 -8.59
C SER A 131 7.95 -1.31 -9.89
N ILE A 132 6.92 -1.92 -10.49
CA ILE A 132 6.26 -1.40 -11.70
C ILE A 132 5.59 -0.05 -11.41
N ILE A 133 4.86 0.06 -10.29
CA ILE A 133 4.25 1.33 -9.88
C ILE A 133 5.31 2.41 -9.71
N ASN A 134 6.39 2.10 -9.00
CA ASN A 134 7.50 3.04 -8.79
C ASN A 134 8.13 3.48 -10.11
N ALA A 135 8.47 2.53 -10.99
CA ALA A 135 9.08 2.81 -12.29
C ALA A 135 8.20 3.71 -13.19
N TYR A 136 6.88 3.60 -13.06
CA TYR A 136 5.95 4.46 -13.80
C TYR A 136 5.69 5.81 -13.13
N THR A 137 6.03 5.97 -11.85
CA THR A 137 5.83 7.21 -11.08
C THR A 137 7.07 8.12 -11.09
N THR A 138 8.27 7.54 -11.14
CA THR A 138 9.55 8.28 -11.09
C THR A 138 10.06 8.69 -12.48
N GLY A 139 9.19 8.78 -13.47
CA GLY A 139 9.52 9.13 -14.86
C GLY A 139 8.90 10.44 -15.30
#